data_AF-A0A0A2J2L4-F1
#
_entry.id   AF-A0A0A2J2L4-F1
#
_cell.length_a   1.000
_cell.length_b   1.000
_cell.length_c   1.000
_cell.angle_alpha   90.00
_cell.angle_beta   90.00
_cell.angle_gamma   90.00
#
_symmetry.space_group_name_H-M   'P 1'
#
loop_
_entity.id
_entity.type
_entity.pdbx_description
1 polymer ?
#
loop_
_entity_poly.entity_id
_entity_poly.type
_entity_poly.pdbx_seq_one_letter_code
_entity_poly.pdbx_strand_id
1 'polypeptide(L)'
;MDVEKTIRDLKPLVGQVFPIRTVQETRPQEEFGDAFVAEVNVKAASKVIKALDSAFPRDASLPLSHLRRFAKRELLPPPLRAAIESQSVPLASPAQTIFVLISPPLPDLTTLQALLAPFAPATAPAATNDPSTTNETPDEASHSDPPSPTIQLHPIKIPLAPPFNATQAETWAKTMWPIIFNPAAPRSTVAPPPQTLKRAQESIEPRAGYYLSLARKVAEEAEQSGLGRGVGAVIVDPAIEEEITEAGYEAGYDTTAEWTEAVLAAAGDARYSRSEAGAPSQAQLHAGVAPNPASKTYNADVEGGPELHALMRAVELIARWRREHEHLDDVAASTAPADPSKPELEHPELSAFESYFLYRHRPATSTSISSSPQPPSSPLKRKHEVPNPESDLTTNLSTDPSQDQLHNPPLPAPPPSTVILADSSTSATTPAVPRIRTRSQGGYLCTDLDVYLSHEPCLCCSMGMLLSRFRSVIFPRRGRLESGGLSSEPVVGPVADEIDQAVEADASAVDGQDERGYYGLHWRKELNWRALGFEFVEDGDEDVEVKSEAGMPVFHA
;
A
#
# COMPACT_ATOMS: atom_id res chain seq x y z
N MET A 1 -23.27 -18.01 -28.11
CA MET A 1 -23.88 -17.63 -26.81
C MET A 1 -24.69 -16.35 -27.03
N ASP A 2 -25.89 -16.24 -26.46
CA ASP A 2 -26.62 -14.97 -26.43
C ASP A 2 -26.16 -14.17 -25.19
N VAL A 3 -25.22 -13.25 -25.41
CA VAL A 3 -24.54 -12.51 -24.34
C VAL A 3 -25.51 -11.57 -23.64
N GLU A 4 -26.38 -10.87 -24.38
CA GLU A 4 -27.37 -9.95 -23.79
C GLU A 4 -28.35 -10.66 -22.88
N LYS A 5 -28.87 -11.82 -23.32
CA LYS A 5 -29.73 -12.65 -22.48
C LYS A 5 -28.99 -13.14 -21.24
N THR A 6 -27.75 -13.61 -21.42
CA THR A 6 -26.92 -14.10 -20.30
C THR A 6 -26.68 -13.02 -19.25
N ILE A 7 -26.40 -11.78 -19.69
CA ILE A 7 -26.19 -10.63 -18.81
C ILE A 7 -27.48 -10.23 -18.09
N ARG A 8 -28.62 -10.27 -18.78
CA ARG A 8 -29.94 -9.95 -18.19
C ARG A 8 -30.35 -10.95 -17.12
N ASP A 9 -30.03 -12.22 -17.33
CA ASP A 9 -30.35 -13.32 -16.42
C ASP A 9 -29.32 -13.47 -15.29
N LEU A 10 -28.24 -12.66 -15.29
CA LEU A 10 -27.13 -12.74 -14.36
C LEU A 10 -27.56 -12.25 -12.97
N LYS A 11 -27.39 -13.12 -11.96
CA LYS A 11 -27.67 -12.78 -10.56
C LYS A 11 -26.41 -12.25 -9.88
N PRO A 12 -26.49 -11.17 -9.09
CA PRO A 12 -25.35 -10.70 -8.32
C PRO A 12 -24.98 -11.73 -7.25
N LEU A 13 -23.69 -11.79 -6.91
CA LEU A 13 -23.25 -12.47 -5.69
C LEU A 13 -23.74 -11.68 -4.48
N VAL A 14 -24.14 -12.39 -3.43
CA VAL A 14 -24.58 -11.78 -2.16
C VAL A 14 -23.42 -11.90 -1.18
N GLY A 15 -23.03 -10.79 -0.56
CA GLY A 15 -21.87 -10.72 0.29
C GLY A 15 -21.42 -9.28 0.58
N GLN A 16 -20.27 -9.17 1.24
CA GLN A 16 -19.70 -7.90 1.70
C GLN A 16 -18.27 -7.69 1.17
N VAL A 17 -17.89 -6.42 1.00
CA VAL A 17 -16.56 -6.02 0.53
C VAL A 17 -15.70 -5.63 1.72
N PHE A 18 -14.53 -6.26 1.87
CA PHE A 18 -13.55 -5.97 2.92
C PHE A 18 -12.20 -5.55 2.32
N PRO A 19 -11.51 -4.55 2.90
CA PRO A 19 -10.18 -4.19 2.44
C PRO A 19 -9.15 -5.30 2.74
N ILE A 20 -8.25 -5.53 1.79
CA ILE A 20 -7.12 -6.46 1.95
C ILE A 20 -6.07 -5.80 2.84
N ARG A 21 -5.75 -6.45 3.95
CA ARG A 21 -4.65 -6.03 4.83
C ARG A 21 -3.33 -6.05 4.07
N THR A 22 -2.47 -5.08 4.34
CA THR A 22 -1.12 -4.99 3.78
C THR A 22 -0.15 -5.90 4.52
N VAL A 23 1.00 -6.21 3.91
CA VAL A 23 2.06 -7.00 4.56
C VAL A 23 2.59 -6.28 5.80
N GLN A 24 2.64 -4.96 5.79
CA GLN A 24 3.08 -4.17 6.94
C GLN A 24 2.07 -4.23 8.09
N GLU A 25 0.78 -4.46 7.79
CA GLU A 25 -0.25 -4.68 8.81
C GLU A 25 -0.26 -6.12 9.33
N THR A 26 0.00 -7.12 8.49
CA THR A 26 0.00 -8.54 8.90
C THR A 26 1.33 -8.96 9.53
N ARG A 27 2.44 -8.34 9.12
CA ARG A 27 3.81 -8.62 9.56
C ARG A 27 4.55 -7.31 9.87
N PRO A 28 4.16 -6.59 10.94
CA PRO A 28 4.85 -5.37 11.35
C PRO A 28 6.33 -5.69 11.66
N GLN A 29 7.26 -5.00 11.00
CA GLN A 29 8.68 -5.14 11.30
C GLN A 29 8.97 -4.52 12.67
N GLU A 30 9.34 -5.36 13.64
CA GLU A 30 9.77 -4.92 14.96
C GLU A 30 11.30 -4.92 15.03
N GLU A 31 11.90 -3.74 14.91
CA GLU A 31 13.34 -3.55 15.10
C GLU A 31 13.61 -2.95 16.46
N PHE A 32 14.54 -3.54 17.21
CA PHE A 32 14.95 -3.10 18.54
C PHE A 32 16.43 -2.76 18.56
N GLY A 33 16.79 -1.71 19.31
CA GLY A 33 18.17 -1.32 19.53
C GLY A 33 18.47 -1.10 21.00
N ASP A 34 19.75 -1.14 21.33
CA ASP A 34 20.22 -0.84 22.68
C ASP A 34 20.26 0.68 22.91
N ALA A 35 20.07 1.10 24.15
CA ALA A 35 20.08 2.49 24.59
C ALA A 35 20.55 2.60 26.03
N PHE A 36 20.87 3.81 26.47
CA PHE A 36 21.18 4.10 27.87
C PHE A 36 20.17 5.05 28.48
N VAL A 37 19.96 4.90 29.79
CA VAL A 37 19.15 5.78 30.61
C VAL A 37 20.03 6.38 31.70
N ALA A 38 19.95 7.70 31.87
CA ALA A 38 20.67 8.41 32.93
C ALA A 38 19.71 9.25 33.77
N GLU A 39 19.93 9.27 35.08
CA GLU A 39 19.20 10.17 35.99
C GLU A 39 19.88 11.54 36.04
N VAL A 40 19.11 12.61 35.80
CA VAL A 40 19.61 13.98 35.80
C VAL A 40 18.69 14.90 36.61
N ASN A 41 19.20 16.06 37.00
CA ASN A 41 18.39 17.09 37.65
C ASN A 41 17.33 17.64 36.66
N VAL A 42 16.06 17.70 37.06
CA VAL A 42 14.97 18.16 36.19
C VAL A 42 15.20 19.58 35.65
N LYS A 43 15.85 20.46 36.44
CA LYS A 43 16.15 21.85 36.03
C LYS A 43 17.20 21.92 34.93
N ALA A 44 17.97 20.85 34.74
CA ALA A 44 19.01 20.75 33.72
C ALA A 44 18.52 20.11 32.41
N ALA A 45 17.29 19.60 32.34
CA ALA A 45 16.78 18.81 31.20
C ALA A 45 17.06 19.46 29.82
N SER A 46 16.72 20.74 29.64
CA SER A 46 16.96 21.44 28.36
C SER A 46 18.45 21.59 28.02
N LYS A 47 19.32 21.71 29.04
CA LYS A 47 20.77 21.79 28.85
C LYS A 47 21.36 20.43 28.49
N VAL A 48 20.85 19.36 29.12
CA VAL A 48 21.22 17.97 28.81
C VAL A 48 20.92 17.64 27.35
N ILE A 49 19.73 17.96 26.84
CA ILE A 49 19.40 17.74 25.42
C ILE A 49 20.37 18.50 24.51
N LYS A 50 20.64 19.78 24.80
CA LYS A 50 21.56 20.58 23.97
C LYS A 50 22.97 20.00 23.97
N ALA A 51 23.46 19.54 25.12
CA ALA A 51 24.77 18.90 25.23
C ALA A 51 24.81 17.58 24.45
N LEU A 52 23.78 16.74 24.60
CA LEU A 52 23.67 15.47 23.88
C LEU A 52 23.56 15.67 22.37
N ASP A 53 22.64 16.51 21.89
CA ASP A 53 22.44 16.74 20.45
C ASP A 53 23.66 17.44 19.80
N SER A 54 24.43 18.21 20.58
CA SER A 54 25.68 18.84 20.10
C SER A 54 26.86 17.87 20.05
N ALA A 55 26.97 16.95 21.00
CA ALA A 55 28.08 15.98 21.07
C ALA A 55 27.80 14.73 20.22
N PHE A 56 26.53 14.32 20.16
CA PHE A 56 26.05 13.12 19.49
C PHE A 56 24.80 13.48 18.66
N PRO A 57 24.99 14.07 17.46
CA PRO A 57 23.89 14.37 16.56
C PRO A 57 23.10 13.11 16.21
N ARG A 58 21.79 13.26 16.13
CA ARG A 58 20.89 12.16 15.79
C ARG A 58 21.02 11.77 14.33
N ASP A 59 20.88 10.49 14.07
CA ASP A 59 20.74 9.99 12.71
C ASP A 59 19.40 10.44 12.11
N ALA A 60 19.46 11.26 11.07
CA ALA A 60 18.28 11.75 10.36
C ALA A 60 17.54 10.63 9.60
N SER A 61 18.21 9.51 9.30
CA SER A 61 17.59 8.35 8.65
C SER A 61 16.74 7.52 9.62
N LEU A 62 16.92 7.68 10.93
CA LEU A 62 16.20 6.94 11.97
C LEU A 62 15.48 7.88 12.97
N PRO A 63 14.34 8.47 12.58
CA PRO A 63 13.62 9.41 13.44
C PRO A 63 12.93 8.71 14.62
N LEU A 64 13.52 8.79 15.82
CA LEU A 64 12.98 8.22 17.05
C LEU A 64 11.98 9.16 17.78
N SER A 65 11.10 9.82 17.02
CA SER A 65 10.14 10.80 17.60
C SER A 65 9.02 10.16 18.43
N HIS A 66 8.78 8.86 18.26
CA HIS A 66 7.85 8.08 19.08
C HIS A 66 8.39 7.82 20.48
N LEU A 67 9.70 7.96 20.73
CA LEU A 67 10.28 7.76 22.05
C LEU A 67 10.34 9.09 22.81
N ARG A 68 9.85 9.11 24.05
CA ARG A 68 9.99 10.29 24.90
C ARG A 68 11.47 10.48 25.24
N ARG A 69 12.01 11.68 25.01
CA ARG A 69 13.39 11.99 25.42
C ARG A 69 13.61 11.92 26.93
N PHE A 70 12.55 12.19 27.69
CA PHE A 70 12.57 12.16 29.15
C PHE A 70 11.40 11.36 29.72
N ALA A 71 11.65 10.71 30.84
CA ALA A 71 10.65 10.01 31.62
C ALA A 71 10.77 10.37 33.10
N LYS A 72 9.62 10.52 33.76
CA LYS A 72 9.57 10.57 35.23
C LYS A 72 9.72 9.18 35.80
N ARG A 73 10.16 9.08 37.05
CA ARG A 73 10.37 7.81 37.73
C ARG A 73 9.12 6.92 37.70
N GLU A 74 7.92 7.49 37.91
CA GLU A 74 6.67 6.70 37.90
C GLU A 74 6.32 6.08 36.54
N LEU A 75 6.89 6.59 35.44
CA LEU A 75 6.66 6.11 34.08
C LEU A 75 7.71 5.09 33.62
N LEU A 76 8.71 4.79 34.44
CA LEU A 76 9.75 3.83 34.07
C LEU A 76 9.25 2.37 34.19
N PRO A 77 9.70 1.48 33.29
CA PRO A 77 9.43 0.06 33.39
C PRO A 77 9.84 -0.52 34.76
N PRO A 78 9.08 -1.47 35.33
CA PRO A 78 9.41 -2.07 36.62
C PRO A 78 10.84 -2.65 36.71
N PRO A 79 11.37 -3.38 35.69
CA PRO A 79 12.73 -3.91 35.75
C PRO A 79 13.80 -2.82 35.84
N LEU A 80 13.62 -1.73 35.08
CA LEU A 80 14.53 -0.59 35.09
C LEU A 80 14.47 0.14 36.44
N ARG A 81 13.27 0.32 37.02
CA ARG A 81 13.12 0.93 38.35
C ARG A 81 13.85 0.13 39.43
N ALA A 82 13.71 -1.19 39.42
CA ALA A 82 14.39 -2.06 40.37
C ALA A 82 15.92 -2.00 40.21
N ALA A 83 16.42 -1.96 38.97
CA ALA A 83 17.84 -1.81 38.69
C ALA A 83 18.39 -0.48 39.23
N ILE A 84 17.67 0.63 39.00
CA ILE A 84 18.04 1.94 39.55
C ILE A 84 18.01 1.92 41.08
N GLU A 85 17.00 1.31 41.70
CA GLU A 85 16.87 1.23 43.17
C GLU A 85 18.01 0.46 43.83
N SER A 86 18.38 -0.68 43.27
CA SER A 86 19.51 -1.49 43.77
C SER A 86 20.86 -0.79 43.69
N GLN A 87 21.01 0.21 42.81
CA GLN A 87 22.26 0.95 42.60
C GLN A 87 22.19 2.39 43.14
N SER A 88 21.02 2.81 43.64
CA SER A 88 20.80 4.18 44.12
C SER A 88 21.49 4.46 45.46
N VAL A 89 22.25 5.54 45.51
CA VAL A 89 22.82 6.10 46.75
C VAL A 89 21.79 7.05 47.38
N PRO A 90 21.66 7.12 48.72
CA PRO A 90 20.72 8.03 49.37
C PRO A 90 20.96 9.50 48.96
N LEU A 91 19.94 10.15 48.41
CA LEU A 91 19.96 11.56 48.02
C LEU A 91 19.92 12.47 49.26
N ALA A 92 20.65 13.60 49.22
CA ALA A 92 20.79 14.54 50.34
C ALA A 92 19.49 15.31 50.69
N SER A 93 18.56 15.36 49.74
CA SER A 93 17.32 16.15 49.79
C SER A 93 16.37 15.61 48.71
N PRO A 94 15.06 15.92 48.73
CA PRO A 94 14.14 15.53 47.65
C PRO A 94 14.45 16.33 46.38
N ALA A 95 15.54 15.98 45.69
CA ALA A 95 15.89 16.52 44.40
C ALA A 95 14.87 16.01 43.38
N GLN A 96 14.21 16.94 42.67
CA GLN A 96 13.36 16.56 41.54
C GLN A 96 14.26 16.09 40.39
N THR A 97 14.28 14.78 40.16
CA THR A 97 15.05 14.14 39.09
C THR A 97 14.16 13.74 37.93
N ILE A 98 14.78 13.57 36.76
CA ILE A 98 14.15 13.05 35.56
C ILE A 98 15.15 12.15 34.82
N PHE A 99 14.65 11.16 34.11
CA PHE A 99 15.48 10.20 33.39
C PHE A 99 15.54 10.59 31.91
N VAL A 100 16.75 10.70 31.36
CA VAL A 100 16.99 10.97 29.94
C VAL A 100 17.28 9.68 29.20
N LEU A 101 16.72 9.53 28.01
CA LEU A 101 17.06 8.44 27.08
C LEU A 101 18.19 8.87 26.14
N ILE A 102 19.24 8.06 26.07
CA ILE A 102 20.33 8.17 25.10
C ILE A 102 20.14 7.05 24.08
N SER A 103 19.65 7.42 22.90
CA SER A 103 19.36 6.50 21.79
C SER A 103 20.56 6.34 20.84
N PRO A 104 20.58 5.31 19.99
CA PRO A 104 21.60 5.15 18.95
C PRO A 104 21.74 6.37 18.02
N PRO A 105 22.94 6.61 17.45
CA PRO A 105 24.18 5.84 17.65
C PRO A 105 24.75 6.02 19.06
N LEU A 106 25.10 4.93 19.73
CA LEU A 106 25.54 4.97 21.12
C LEU A 106 27.00 5.40 21.21
N PRO A 107 27.32 6.44 22.00
CA PRO A 107 28.69 6.86 22.22
C PRO A 107 29.43 5.94 23.18
N ASP A 108 30.75 6.13 23.26
CA ASP A 108 31.56 5.50 24.30
C ASP A 108 31.09 5.89 25.71
N LEU A 109 31.06 4.89 26.61
CA LEU A 109 30.51 5.02 27.95
C LEU A 109 31.23 6.08 28.78
N THR A 110 32.57 6.13 28.71
CA THR A 110 33.37 7.08 29.49
C THR A 110 33.12 8.50 29.03
N THR A 111 33.03 8.71 27.72
CA THR A 111 32.72 10.01 27.13
C THR A 111 31.32 10.49 27.53
N LEU A 112 30.33 9.59 27.51
CA LEU A 112 28.95 9.90 27.90
C LEU A 112 28.82 10.24 29.39
N GLN A 113 29.50 9.50 30.27
CA GLN A 113 29.52 9.78 31.70
C GLN A 113 30.14 11.15 31.99
N ALA A 114 31.27 11.47 31.37
CA ALA A 114 31.94 12.77 31.53
C ALA A 114 31.06 13.93 31.06
N LEU A 115 30.37 13.77 29.92
CA LEU A 115 29.46 14.79 29.39
C LEU A 115 28.26 15.05 30.31
N LEU A 116 27.70 13.99 30.90
CA LEU A 116 26.50 14.11 31.72
C LEU A 116 26.81 14.51 33.16
N ALA A 117 28.00 14.20 33.70
CA ALA A 117 28.38 14.45 35.10
C ALA A 117 27.98 15.83 35.66
N PRO A 118 28.10 16.96 34.93
CA PRO A 118 27.66 18.28 35.42
C PRO A 118 26.17 18.41 35.72
N PHE A 119 25.35 17.48 35.23
CA PHE A 119 23.89 17.48 35.37
C PHE A 119 23.38 16.45 36.39
N ALA A 120 24.29 15.78 37.10
CA ALA A 120 23.98 14.77 38.10
C ALA A 120 23.12 15.34 39.24
N PRO A 121 22.23 14.52 39.84
CA PRO A 121 21.57 14.86 41.09
C PRO A 121 22.59 15.08 42.23
N ALA A 122 22.36 16.04 43.12
CA ALA A 122 23.24 16.30 44.25
C ALA A 122 23.19 15.13 45.26
N THR A 123 24.31 14.42 45.44
CA THR A 123 24.45 13.32 46.39
C THR A 123 24.68 13.85 47.82
N ALA A 124 24.21 13.13 48.83
CA ALA A 124 24.53 13.46 50.23
C ALA A 124 26.03 13.20 50.48
N PRO A 125 26.75 14.08 51.20
CA PRO A 125 28.08 13.72 51.69
C PRO A 125 27.95 12.50 52.61
N ALA A 126 28.79 11.49 52.39
CA ALA A 126 28.86 10.31 53.24
C ALA A 126 29.12 10.76 54.68
N ALA A 127 28.25 10.38 55.62
CA ALA A 127 28.47 10.62 57.04
C ALA A 127 29.66 9.78 57.52
N THR A 128 30.86 10.36 57.54
CA THR A 128 32.00 9.80 58.26
C THR A 128 31.71 9.96 59.75
N ASN A 129 31.27 8.88 60.38
CA ASN A 129 31.25 8.75 61.83
C ASN A 129 32.69 8.56 62.31
N ASP A 130 33.38 9.63 62.68
CA ASP A 130 34.55 9.53 63.55
C ASP A 130 34.50 10.65 64.61
N PRO A 131 34.54 10.33 65.92
CA PRO A 131 34.46 11.34 66.97
C PRO A 131 35.81 12.04 67.16
N SER A 132 35.77 13.37 67.08
CA SER A 132 36.87 14.28 67.36
C SER A 132 37.47 14.07 68.77
N THR A 133 38.77 13.77 68.83
CA THR A 133 39.59 13.98 70.03
C THR A 133 40.84 14.80 69.70
N THR A 134 40.92 15.96 70.38
CA THR A 134 42.10 16.70 70.85
C THR A 134 43.09 17.35 69.85
N ASN A 135 43.10 18.69 69.90
CA ASN A 135 44.22 19.64 69.83
C ASN A 135 45.59 19.14 69.32
N GLU A 136 46.08 19.73 68.21
CA GLU A 136 47.35 20.49 68.11
C GLU A 136 47.64 20.97 66.66
N THR A 137 48.03 22.24 66.54
CA THR A 137 48.79 23.02 65.51
C THR A 137 48.69 22.79 63.97
N PRO A 138 48.89 23.85 63.15
CA PRO A 138 48.67 23.84 61.71
C PRO A 138 49.93 23.43 60.92
N ASP A 139 49.86 22.32 60.18
CA ASP A 139 50.84 21.97 59.15
C ASP A 139 50.14 21.63 57.83
N GLU A 140 50.77 22.07 56.74
CA GLU A 140 50.38 21.92 55.34
C GLU A 140 49.98 20.49 54.96
N ALA A 141 48.78 20.30 54.40
CA ALA A 141 48.47 19.11 53.60
C ALA A 141 47.31 19.33 52.63
N SER A 142 47.66 19.30 51.34
CA SER A 142 46.95 18.65 50.23
C SER A 142 45.44 18.85 50.05
N HIS A 143 45.11 19.53 48.94
CA HIS A 143 43.86 19.40 48.19
C HIS A 143 43.32 17.97 48.16
N SER A 144 42.14 17.75 48.74
CA SER A 144 41.24 16.68 48.32
C SER A 144 40.03 17.34 47.66
N ASP A 145 40.04 17.41 46.32
CA ASP A 145 38.85 17.82 45.56
C ASP A 145 37.66 16.93 45.97
N PRO A 146 36.45 17.50 46.14
CA PRO A 146 35.26 16.68 46.40
C PRO A 146 35.06 15.68 45.24
N PRO A 147 34.60 14.44 45.51
CA PRO A 147 34.35 13.47 44.46
C PRO A 147 33.39 14.07 43.44
N SER A 148 33.83 14.14 42.18
CA SER A 148 32.99 14.62 41.09
C SER A 148 31.72 13.79 41.02
N PRO A 149 30.54 14.40 40.89
CA PRO A 149 29.28 13.67 40.90
C PRO A 149 29.25 12.70 39.72
N THR A 150 29.14 11.40 40.01
CA THR A 150 29.18 10.33 39.02
C THR A 150 27.77 9.97 38.58
N ILE A 151 27.50 9.97 37.28
CA ILE A 151 26.21 9.55 36.71
C ILE A 151 26.24 8.07 36.37
N GLN A 152 25.23 7.35 36.84
CA GLN A 152 25.00 5.96 36.47
C GLN A 152 24.26 5.88 35.13
N LEU A 153 24.71 4.96 34.29
CA LEU A 153 24.09 4.64 33.01
C LEU A 153 23.45 3.26 33.11
N HIS A 154 22.16 3.18 32.82
CA HIS A 154 21.43 1.91 32.84
C HIS A 154 21.13 1.48 31.40
N PRO A 155 21.57 0.29 30.97
CA PRO A 155 21.27 -0.22 29.64
C PRO A 155 19.79 -0.57 29.52
N ILE A 156 19.22 -0.34 28.34
CA ILE A 156 17.83 -0.64 28.03
C ILE A 156 17.66 -0.96 26.56
N LYS A 157 16.64 -1.74 26.21
CA LYS A 157 16.22 -1.93 24.81
C LYS A 157 15.08 -0.97 24.46
N ILE A 158 15.11 -0.42 23.26
CA ILE A 158 14.09 0.47 22.71
C ILE A 158 13.65 0.01 21.31
N PRO A 159 12.41 0.27 20.91
CA PRO A 159 11.98 0.03 19.53
C PRO A 159 12.49 1.16 18.62
N LEU A 160 13.13 0.79 17.51
CA LEU A 160 13.66 1.70 16.50
C LEU A 160 12.56 2.17 15.55
N ALA A 161 11.55 1.34 15.31
CA ALA A 161 10.34 1.68 14.57
C ALA A 161 9.24 2.24 15.51
N PRO A 162 8.38 3.16 15.02
CA PRO A 162 7.23 3.62 15.78
C PRO A 162 6.21 2.49 16.01
N PRO A 163 5.44 2.53 17.13
CA PRO A 163 4.41 1.53 17.38
C PRO A 163 3.30 1.62 16.33
N PHE A 164 2.83 0.45 15.91
CA PHE A 164 1.79 0.23 14.91
C PHE A 164 0.39 0.53 15.44
N ASN A 165 0.09 0.18 16.69
CA ASN A 165 -1.20 0.43 17.32
C ASN A 165 -1.04 0.86 18.80
N ALA A 166 -2.14 1.33 19.39
CA ALA A 166 -2.16 1.81 20.78
C ALA A 166 -1.76 0.70 21.78
N THR A 167 -2.24 -0.53 21.56
CA THR A 167 -1.93 -1.69 22.42
C THR A 167 -0.43 -2.01 22.45
N GLN A 168 0.23 -1.97 21.29
CA GLN A 168 1.67 -2.18 21.17
C GLN A 168 2.43 -1.05 21.87
N ALA A 169 2.01 0.21 21.66
CA ALA A 169 2.61 1.35 22.35
C ALA A 169 2.50 1.25 23.88
N GLU A 170 1.35 0.82 24.39
CA GLU A 170 1.17 0.57 25.84
C GLU A 170 2.06 -0.55 26.36
N THR A 171 2.18 -1.64 25.59
CA THR A 171 3.03 -2.78 25.94
C THR A 171 4.47 -2.36 26.03
N TRP A 172 4.99 -1.72 24.97
CA TRP A 172 6.36 -1.22 24.94
C TRP A 172 6.62 -0.12 25.98
N ALA A 173 5.63 0.74 26.28
CA ALA A 173 5.76 1.73 27.35
C ALA A 173 5.93 1.09 28.74
N LYS A 174 5.29 -0.06 28.98
CA LYS A 174 5.38 -0.81 30.24
C LYS A 174 6.68 -1.62 30.35
N THR A 175 7.21 -2.13 29.23
CA THR A 175 8.33 -3.08 29.24
C THR A 175 9.68 -2.46 28.87
N MET A 176 9.70 -1.41 28.04
CA MET A 176 10.91 -0.86 27.43
C MET A 176 11.15 0.60 27.83
N TRP A 177 10.34 1.53 27.36
CA TRP A 177 10.54 2.96 27.64
C TRP A 177 9.27 3.73 27.29
N PRO A 178 8.93 4.87 27.91
CA PRO A 178 7.73 5.62 27.54
C PRO A 178 7.66 6.00 26.05
N ILE A 179 6.61 5.48 25.39
CA ILE A 179 6.35 5.62 23.95
C ILE A 179 5.13 6.48 23.69
N ILE A 180 5.18 7.26 22.62
CA ILE A 180 4.08 8.06 22.08
C ILE A 180 3.56 7.34 20.84
N PHE A 181 2.30 6.91 20.90
CA PHE A 181 1.57 6.50 19.71
C PHE A 181 0.99 7.74 19.03
N ASN A 182 1.44 8.01 17.82
CA ASN A 182 0.81 9.02 16.97
C ASN A 182 -0.02 8.30 15.90
N PRO A 183 -1.37 8.33 15.99
CA PRO A 183 -2.21 7.67 15.01
C PRO A 183 -2.09 8.28 13.61
N ALA A 184 -1.46 9.44 13.43
CA ALA A 184 -1.20 10.07 12.14
C ALA A 184 0.26 9.93 11.64
N ALA A 185 1.14 9.28 12.41
CA ALA A 185 2.49 8.88 11.95
C ALA A 185 2.36 7.85 10.80
N PRO A 186 3.43 7.47 10.06
CA PRO A 186 3.36 7.10 8.64
C PRO A 186 2.48 5.87 8.35
N ARG A 187 1.16 6.08 8.35
CA ARG A 187 0.16 5.13 7.88
C ARG A 187 0.30 4.96 6.39
N SER A 188 0.65 6.01 5.63
CA SER A 188 0.70 5.93 4.17
C SER A 188 1.66 4.85 3.65
N THR A 189 2.74 4.52 4.37
CA THR A 189 3.64 3.42 3.99
C THR A 189 3.19 2.05 4.50
N VAL A 190 2.30 2.05 5.49
CA VAL A 190 1.80 0.85 6.16
C VAL A 190 0.50 0.40 5.50
N ALA A 191 -0.51 1.26 5.42
CA ALA A 191 -1.84 0.98 4.90
C ALA A 191 -2.42 2.17 4.11
N PRO A 192 -3.43 1.95 3.27
CA PRO A 192 -4.20 3.04 2.67
C PRO A 192 -4.74 4.03 3.71
N PRO A 193 -4.79 5.34 3.40
CA PRO A 193 -5.45 6.31 4.27
C PRO A 193 -6.90 5.88 4.58
N PRO A 194 -7.33 5.82 5.85
CA PRO A 194 -8.62 5.24 6.21
C PRO A 194 -9.82 5.89 5.53
N GLN A 195 -9.77 7.21 5.31
CA GLN A 195 -10.83 7.95 4.60
C GLN A 195 -10.90 7.56 3.12
N THR A 196 -9.76 7.44 2.46
CA THR A 196 -9.67 7.02 1.05
C THR A 196 -10.16 5.58 0.89
N LEU A 197 -9.74 4.70 1.79
CA LEU A 197 -10.15 3.29 1.80
C LEU A 197 -11.66 3.15 2.00
N LYS A 198 -12.23 3.85 2.99
CA LYS A 198 -13.66 3.83 3.28
C LYS A 198 -14.49 4.39 2.11
N ARG A 199 -14.08 5.52 1.52
CA ARG A 199 -14.77 6.10 0.36
C ARG A 199 -14.77 5.15 -0.84
N ALA A 200 -13.64 4.48 -1.09
CA ALA A 200 -13.56 3.49 -2.16
C ALA A 200 -14.45 2.27 -1.87
N GLN A 201 -14.44 1.77 -0.63
CA GLN A 201 -15.31 0.67 -0.20
C GLN A 201 -16.79 1.00 -0.41
N GLU A 202 -17.26 2.15 0.07
CA GLU A 202 -18.64 2.63 -0.09
C GLU A 202 -19.06 2.78 -1.56
N SER A 203 -18.10 3.10 -2.45
CA SER A 203 -18.31 3.19 -3.89
C SER A 203 -18.36 1.84 -4.59
N ILE A 204 -17.65 0.82 -4.08
CA ILE A 204 -17.52 -0.50 -4.70
C ILE A 204 -18.65 -1.44 -4.25
N GLU A 205 -19.01 -1.37 -2.97
CA GLU A 205 -19.92 -2.31 -2.30
C GLU A 205 -21.29 -2.50 -2.99
N PRO A 206 -21.98 -1.45 -3.49
CA PRO A 206 -23.34 -1.59 -4.03
C PRO A 206 -23.45 -2.52 -5.25
N ARG A 207 -22.43 -2.57 -6.12
CA ARG A 207 -22.46 -3.33 -7.38
C ARG A 207 -21.38 -4.41 -7.50
N ALA A 208 -20.51 -4.57 -6.49
CA ALA A 208 -19.44 -5.58 -6.51
C ALA A 208 -19.96 -6.98 -6.85
N GLY A 209 -21.11 -7.39 -6.28
CA GLY A 209 -21.72 -8.69 -6.54
C GLY A 209 -22.07 -8.92 -8.02
N TYR A 210 -22.51 -7.90 -8.75
CA TYR A 210 -22.79 -7.99 -10.18
C TYR A 210 -21.52 -8.17 -10.99
N TYR A 211 -20.51 -7.33 -10.75
CA TYR A 211 -19.24 -7.36 -11.49
C TYR A 211 -18.46 -8.65 -11.25
N LEU A 212 -18.48 -9.18 -10.02
CA LEU A 212 -17.85 -10.47 -9.71
C LEU A 212 -18.62 -11.66 -10.31
N SER A 213 -19.95 -11.60 -10.34
CA SER A 213 -20.75 -12.60 -11.03
C SER A 213 -20.48 -12.60 -12.54
N LEU A 214 -20.30 -11.42 -13.15
CA LEU A 214 -19.85 -11.30 -14.54
C LEU A 214 -18.45 -11.88 -14.74
N ALA A 215 -17.49 -11.59 -13.84
CA ALA A 215 -16.14 -12.16 -13.91
C ALA A 215 -16.17 -13.70 -13.86
N ARG A 216 -17.07 -14.31 -13.06
CA ARG A 216 -17.32 -15.76 -13.06
C ARG A 216 -17.90 -16.25 -14.38
N LYS A 217 -18.85 -15.52 -14.95
CA LYS A 217 -19.46 -15.91 -16.23
C LYS A 217 -18.46 -15.88 -17.38
N VAL A 218 -17.56 -14.89 -17.37
CA VAL A 218 -16.46 -14.75 -18.34
C VAL A 218 -15.42 -15.86 -18.14
N ALA A 219 -15.14 -16.22 -16.88
CA ALA A 219 -14.32 -17.39 -16.55
C ALA A 219 -14.92 -18.70 -17.07
N GLU A 220 -16.23 -18.90 -16.92
CA GLU A 220 -16.92 -20.07 -17.47
C GLU A 220 -16.84 -20.12 -19.00
N GLU A 221 -16.97 -18.98 -19.70
CA GLU A 221 -16.79 -18.91 -21.16
C GLU A 221 -15.37 -19.33 -21.56
N ALA A 222 -14.35 -18.85 -20.84
CA ALA A 222 -12.95 -19.20 -21.08
C ALA A 222 -12.70 -20.72 -20.95
N GLU A 223 -13.23 -21.35 -19.91
CA GLU A 223 -13.09 -22.79 -19.69
C GLU A 223 -13.89 -23.60 -20.72
N GLN A 224 -15.14 -23.21 -20.99
CA GLN A 224 -16.03 -23.90 -21.93
C GLN A 224 -15.58 -23.78 -23.39
N SER A 225 -14.83 -22.73 -23.73
CA SER A 225 -14.21 -22.59 -25.06
C SER A 225 -12.96 -23.46 -25.22
N GLY A 226 -12.38 -23.95 -24.12
CA GLY A 226 -11.09 -24.66 -24.13
C GLY A 226 -9.88 -23.75 -24.39
N LEU A 227 -10.08 -22.42 -24.47
CA LEU A 227 -9.03 -21.43 -24.74
C LEU A 227 -8.18 -21.14 -23.51
N GLY A 228 -8.74 -21.26 -22.31
CA GLY A 228 -8.01 -20.98 -21.08
C GLY A 228 -8.60 -21.69 -19.87
N ARG A 229 -8.10 -21.31 -18.70
CA ARG A 229 -8.64 -21.77 -17.41
C ARG A 229 -9.91 -21.00 -17.05
N GLY A 230 -10.64 -21.47 -16.04
CA GLY A 230 -11.81 -20.78 -15.46
C GLY A 230 -11.46 -19.49 -14.71
N VAL A 231 -10.77 -18.54 -15.34
CA VAL A 231 -10.38 -17.23 -14.78
C VAL A 231 -10.92 -16.13 -15.68
N GLY A 232 -11.48 -15.07 -15.07
CA GLY A 232 -12.13 -13.98 -15.76
C GLY A 232 -11.87 -12.65 -15.06
N ALA A 233 -11.82 -11.59 -15.85
CA ALA A 233 -11.57 -10.21 -15.41
C ALA A 233 -12.59 -9.26 -16.02
N VAL A 234 -13.01 -8.27 -15.24
CA VAL A 234 -13.96 -7.21 -15.63
C VAL A 234 -13.41 -5.87 -15.17
N ILE A 235 -13.28 -4.93 -16.10
CA ILE A 235 -12.81 -3.57 -15.83
C ILE A 235 -14.01 -2.62 -15.86
N VAL A 236 -14.13 -1.78 -14.82
CA VAL A 236 -15.25 -0.87 -14.61
C VAL A 236 -14.73 0.56 -14.44
N ASP A 237 -15.49 1.53 -14.95
CA ASP A 237 -15.26 2.96 -14.68
C ASP A 237 -16.17 3.45 -13.53
N PRO A 238 -15.61 3.73 -12.34
CA PRO A 238 -16.38 4.23 -11.20
C PRO A 238 -17.05 5.59 -11.47
N ALA A 239 -16.52 6.41 -12.37
CA ALA A 239 -17.12 7.71 -12.70
C ALA A 239 -18.46 7.51 -13.46
N ILE A 240 -18.54 6.50 -14.33
CA ILE A 240 -19.79 6.16 -15.01
C ILE A 240 -20.81 5.61 -14.00
N GLU A 241 -20.35 4.83 -13.02
CA GLU A 241 -21.20 4.32 -11.94
C GLU A 241 -21.76 5.45 -11.05
N GLU A 242 -20.93 6.45 -10.71
CA GLU A 242 -21.34 7.64 -9.97
C GLU A 242 -22.40 8.44 -10.76
N GLU A 243 -22.18 8.70 -12.05
CA GLU A 243 -23.14 9.38 -12.94
C GLU A 243 -24.50 8.66 -12.99
N ILE A 244 -24.49 7.34 -13.11
CA ILE A 244 -25.73 6.53 -13.14
C ILE A 244 -26.45 6.64 -11.79
N THR A 245 -25.72 6.56 -10.69
CA THR A 245 -26.29 6.61 -9.34
C THR A 245 -26.91 7.98 -9.07
N GLU A 246 -26.25 9.06 -9.47
CA GLU A 246 -26.77 10.43 -9.37
C GLU A 246 -28.04 10.61 -10.21
N ALA A 247 -28.03 10.17 -11.47
CA ALA A 247 -29.20 10.25 -12.35
C ALA A 247 -30.42 9.48 -11.80
N GLY A 248 -30.17 8.29 -11.24
CA GLY A 248 -31.20 7.50 -10.56
C GLY A 248 -31.79 8.19 -9.34
N TYR A 249 -30.94 8.83 -8.53
CA TYR A 249 -31.37 9.59 -7.37
C TYR A 249 -32.25 10.79 -7.77
N GLU A 250 -31.85 11.54 -8.80
CA GLU A 250 -32.60 12.69 -9.30
C GLU A 250 -33.96 12.30 -9.91
N ALA A 251 -34.00 11.22 -10.69
CA ALA A 251 -35.19 10.77 -11.39
C ALA A 251 -36.06 9.79 -10.57
N GLY A 252 -35.57 9.31 -9.41
CA GLY A 252 -36.31 8.44 -8.49
C GLY A 252 -36.56 7.03 -9.01
N TYR A 253 -35.65 6.46 -9.81
CA TYR A 253 -35.76 5.10 -10.33
C TYR A 253 -34.61 4.20 -9.89
N ASP A 254 -34.84 2.87 -9.95
CA ASP A 254 -33.83 1.87 -9.63
C ASP A 254 -32.82 1.74 -10.78
N THR A 255 -31.57 2.10 -10.52
CA THR A 255 -30.47 2.03 -11.50
C THR A 255 -29.79 0.67 -11.55
N THR A 256 -30.26 -0.29 -10.75
CA THR A 256 -29.68 -1.63 -10.70
C THR A 256 -29.64 -2.27 -12.09
N ALA A 257 -30.63 -2.04 -12.95
CA ALA A 257 -30.65 -2.57 -14.32
C ALA A 257 -29.54 -2.01 -15.24
N GLU A 258 -28.96 -0.85 -14.91
CA GLU A 258 -27.96 -0.14 -15.70
C GLU A 258 -26.51 -0.46 -15.27
N TRP A 259 -26.32 -1.42 -14.35
CA TRP A 259 -25.01 -1.78 -13.80
C TRP A 259 -23.94 -2.07 -14.87
N THR A 260 -24.36 -2.59 -16.03
CA THR A 260 -23.48 -2.98 -17.14
C THR A 260 -22.90 -1.79 -17.93
N GLU A 261 -23.49 -0.60 -17.82
CA GLU A 261 -23.04 0.58 -18.57
C GLU A 261 -21.62 1.02 -18.16
N ALA A 262 -21.25 0.79 -16.89
CA ALA A 262 -19.92 1.09 -16.37
C ALA A 262 -18.84 0.05 -16.75
N VAL A 263 -19.21 -1.11 -17.31
CA VAL A 263 -18.25 -2.18 -17.65
C VAL A 263 -17.52 -1.89 -18.95
N LEU A 264 -16.26 -1.46 -18.88
CA LEU A 264 -15.48 -1.07 -20.04
C LEU A 264 -14.96 -2.26 -20.85
N ALA A 265 -14.49 -3.30 -20.16
CA ALA A 265 -13.95 -4.50 -20.79
C ALA A 265 -14.18 -5.73 -19.90
N ALA A 266 -14.32 -6.89 -20.53
CA ALA A 266 -14.33 -8.18 -19.86
C ALA A 266 -13.50 -9.17 -20.68
N ALA A 267 -12.66 -9.96 -20.03
CA ALA A 267 -11.82 -10.94 -20.72
C ALA A 267 -11.63 -12.21 -19.87
N GLY A 268 -11.62 -13.35 -20.56
CA GLY A 268 -11.30 -14.65 -19.98
C GLY A 268 -9.82 -14.98 -20.11
N ASP A 269 -9.34 -15.97 -19.37
CA ASP A 269 -8.04 -16.57 -19.65
C ASP A 269 -8.03 -17.23 -21.04
N ALA A 270 -6.92 -17.10 -21.77
CA ALA A 270 -6.75 -17.73 -23.08
C ALA A 270 -5.37 -18.36 -23.24
N ARG A 271 -4.76 -18.86 -22.16
CA ARG A 271 -3.39 -19.36 -22.22
C ARG A 271 -3.19 -20.53 -23.16
N TYR A 272 -4.23 -21.31 -23.49
CA TYR A 272 -4.16 -22.43 -24.44
C TYR A 272 -4.34 -22.00 -25.90
N SER A 273 -4.54 -20.71 -26.16
CA SER A 273 -4.70 -20.18 -27.53
C SER A 273 -3.36 -19.94 -28.25
N ARG A 274 -2.24 -19.90 -27.52
CA ARG A 274 -0.91 -19.59 -28.08
C ARG A 274 -0.44 -20.68 -29.05
N SER A 275 -0.13 -20.27 -30.27
CA SER A 275 0.59 -21.09 -31.25
C SER A 275 2.07 -20.72 -31.23
N GLU A 276 2.97 -21.70 -31.28
CA GLU A 276 4.43 -21.48 -31.30
C GLU A 276 5.05 -22.04 -32.57
N ALA A 277 5.84 -21.23 -33.28
CA ALA A 277 6.64 -21.66 -34.45
C ALA A 277 5.85 -22.46 -35.52
N GLY A 278 4.58 -22.15 -35.71
CA GLY A 278 3.69 -22.84 -36.67
C GLY A 278 3.10 -24.16 -36.16
N ALA A 279 3.40 -24.58 -34.92
CA ALA A 279 2.71 -25.67 -34.26
C ALA A 279 1.32 -25.21 -33.78
N PRO A 280 0.30 -26.09 -33.85
CA PRO A 280 -1.04 -25.76 -33.38
C PRO A 280 -1.05 -25.55 -31.86
N SER A 281 -1.88 -24.62 -31.40
CA SER A 281 -2.10 -24.37 -29.98
C SER A 281 -2.80 -25.54 -29.28
N GLN A 282 -2.75 -25.58 -27.95
CA GLN A 282 -3.48 -26.58 -27.16
C GLN A 282 -4.99 -26.52 -27.42
N ALA A 283 -5.56 -25.33 -27.62
CA ALA A 283 -6.95 -25.17 -27.98
C ALA A 283 -7.27 -25.71 -29.39
N GLN A 284 -6.35 -25.56 -30.36
CA GLN A 284 -6.52 -26.10 -31.71
C GLN A 284 -6.40 -27.62 -31.75
N LEU A 285 -5.46 -28.20 -31.01
CA LEU A 285 -5.29 -29.65 -30.88
C LEU A 285 -6.52 -30.32 -30.25
N HIS A 286 -7.22 -29.60 -29.38
CA HIS A 286 -8.37 -30.07 -28.64
C HIS A 286 -9.64 -29.26 -28.96
N ALA A 287 -9.82 -28.90 -30.24
CA ALA A 287 -10.96 -28.09 -30.68
C ALA A 287 -12.30 -28.71 -30.27
N GLY A 288 -13.13 -27.93 -29.58
CA GLY A 288 -14.44 -28.37 -29.07
C GLY A 288 -14.39 -29.24 -27.80
N VAL A 289 -13.22 -29.45 -27.20
CA VAL A 289 -13.06 -30.16 -25.92
C VAL A 289 -12.94 -29.14 -24.79
N ALA A 290 -13.80 -29.26 -23.79
CA ALA A 290 -13.81 -28.40 -22.60
C ALA A 290 -14.08 -29.22 -21.32
N PRO A 291 -13.34 -28.97 -20.22
CA PRO A 291 -12.14 -28.13 -20.14
C PRO A 291 -11.01 -28.64 -21.03
N ASN A 292 -10.09 -27.76 -21.42
CA ASN A 292 -8.90 -28.18 -22.16
C ASN A 292 -8.13 -29.26 -21.36
N PRO A 293 -7.70 -30.39 -21.95
CA PRO A 293 -6.95 -31.42 -21.23
C PRO A 293 -5.70 -30.93 -20.49
N ALA A 294 -5.06 -29.85 -20.99
CA ALA A 294 -3.92 -29.20 -20.35
C ALA A 294 -4.26 -28.50 -19.02
N SER A 295 -5.54 -28.28 -18.68
CA SER A 295 -5.95 -27.59 -17.45
C SER A 295 -5.60 -28.31 -16.16
N LYS A 296 -5.40 -29.63 -16.21
CA LYS A 296 -5.19 -30.48 -15.04
C LYS A 296 -3.86 -30.25 -14.33
N THR A 297 -2.84 -29.82 -15.06
CA THR A 297 -1.47 -29.68 -14.54
C THR A 297 -0.81 -28.47 -15.16
N TYR A 298 -0.06 -27.70 -14.38
CA TYR A 298 0.73 -26.59 -14.94
C TYR A 298 1.87 -27.10 -15.83
N ASN A 299 1.95 -26.60 -17.05
CA ASN A 299 3.08 -26.86 -17.95
C ASN A 299 3.40 -25.62 -18.80
N ALA A 300 4.56 -25.00 -18.52
CA ALA A 300 5.01 -23.78 -19.17
C ALA A 300 5.32 -23.93 -20.67
N ASP A 301 5.59 -25.15 -21.15
CA ASP A 301 5.90 -25.40 -22.57
C ASP A 301 4.65 -25.42 -23.45
N VAL A 302 3.46 -25.53 -22.85
CA VAL A 302 2.18 -25.63 -23.58
C VAL A 302 1.16 -24.56 -23.18
N GLU A 303 1.44 -23.83 -22.10
CA GLU A 303 0.69 -22.65 -21.68
C GLU A 303 1.34 -21.37 -22.22
N GLY A 304 0.53 -20.46 -22.73
CA GLY A 304 0.98 -19.11 -23.06
C GLY A 304 1.27 -18.26 -21.84
N GLY A 305 1.96 -17.14 -22.05
CA GLY A 305 2.46 -16.31 -20.97
C GLY A 305 1.38 -15.46 -20.30
N PRO A 306 1.77 -14.63 -19.32
CA PRO A 306 0.87 -13.76 -18.58
C PRO A 306 0.03 -12.82 -19.46
N GLU A 307 0.47 -12.49 -20.68
CA GLU A 307 -0.29 -11.71 -21.65
C GLU A 307 -1.62 -12.36 -22.05
N LEU A 308 -1.75 -13.67 -21.86
CA LEU A 308 -2.98 -14.43 -22.13
C LEU A 308 -3.79 -14.72 -20.86
N HIS A 309 -3.36 -14.26 -19.69
CA HIS A 309 -4.17 -14.33 -18.48
C HIS A 309 -5.28 -13.28 -18.54
N ALA A 310 -6.42 -13.58 -17.89
CA ALA A 310 -7.64 -12.78 -17.98
C ALA A 310 -7.42 -11.28 -17.72
N LEU A 311 -6.68 -10.93 -16.66
CA LEU A 311 -6.39 -9.54 -16.30
C LEU A 311 -5.60 -8.81 -17.39
N MET A 312 -4.54 -9.42 -17.91
CA MET A 312 -3.70 -8.78 -18.92
C MET A 312 -4.43 -8.66 -20.25
N ARG A 313 -5.27 -9.64 -20.59
CA ARG A 313 -6.16 -9.55 -21.75
C ARG A 313 -7.16 -8.41 -21.62
N ALA A 314 -7.79 -8.23 -20.45
CA ALA A 314 -8.71 -7.12 -20.22
C ALA A 314 -8.01 -5.75 -20.34
N VAL A 315 -6.78 -5.63 -19.81
CA VAL A 315 -5.94 -4.42 -19.99
C VAL A 315 -5.64 -4.16 -21.46
N GLU A 316 -5.29 -5.20 -22.22
CA GLU A 316 -5.01 -5.08 -23.65
C GLU A 316 -6.24 -4.66 -24.45
N LEU A 317 -7.47 -5.06 -24.06
CA LEU A 317 -8.70 -4.56 -24.70
C LEU A 317 -8.87 -3.04 -24.53
N ILE A 318 -8.61 -2.50 -23.33
CA ILE A 318 -8.64 -1.06 -23.09
C ILE A 318 -7.56 -0.35 -23.93
N ALA A 319 -6.35 -0.90 -23.95
CA ALA A 319 -5.24 -0.33 -24.71
C ALA A 319 -5.50 -0.37 -26.22
N ARG A 320 -6.04 -1.48 -26.73
CA ARG A 320 -6.46 -1.65 -28.13
C ARG A 320 -7.48 -0.60 -28.53
N TRP A 321 -8.56 -0.49 -27.77
CA TRP A 321 -9.63 0.48 -28.04
C TRP A 321 -9.06 1.89 -28.19
N ARG A 322 -8.16 2.29 -27.27
CA ARG A 322 -7.57 3.63 -27.32
C ARG A 322 -6.67 3.84 -28.52
N ARG A 323 -5.85 2.87 -28.91
CA ARG A 323 -5.00 2.99 -30.10
C ARG A 323 -5.83 3.10 -31.37
N GLU A 324 -6.91 2.35 -31.47
CA GLU A 324 -7.82 2.40 -32.63
C GLU A 324 -8.55 3.76 -32.73
N HIS A 325 -8.92 4.35 -31.60
CA HIS A 325 -9.71 5.58 -31.56
C HIS A 325 -8.87 6.87 -31.45
N GLU A 326 -7.59 6.79 -31.09
CA GLU A 326 -6.66 7.93 -31.21
C GLU A 326 -6.48 8.37 -32.68
N HIS A 327 -6.46 7.43 -33.62
CA HIS A 327 -6.33 7.72 -35.05
C HIS A 327 -7.54 8.41 -35.67
N LEU A 328 -8.70 8.41 -35.00
CA LEU A 328 -9.93 9.04 -35.47
C LEU A 328 -10.03 10.51 -35.04
N ASP A 329 -9.41 10.89 -33.92
CA ASP A 329 -9.36 12.27 -33.42
C ASP A 329 -8.31 13.13 -34.18
N ASP A 330 -7.28 12.50 -34.77
CA ASP A 330 -6.24 13.16 -35.57
C ASP A 330 -6.61 13.27 -37.06
N VAL A 331 -7.57 14.14 -37.39
CA VAL A 331 -7.99 14.43 -38.79
C VAL A 331 -6.87 15.07 -39.66
N ALA A 332 -5.69 15.34 -39.11
CA ALA A 332 -4.53 15.87 -39.84
C ALA A 332 -3.50 14.81 -40.29
N ALA A 333 -3.62 13.55 -39.88
CA ALA A 333 -2.60 12.52 -40.16
C ALA A 333 -3.01 11.45 -41.19
N SER A 334 -4.14 11.62 -41.88
CA SER A 334 -4.58 10.69 -42.93
C SER A 334 -3.88 11.00 -44.26
N THR A 335 -2.64 10.51 -44.43
CA THR A 335 -2.02 10.32 -45.76
C THR A 335 -0.85 9.32 -45.79
N ALA A 336 -0.48 8.67 -44.68
CA ALA A 336 0.54 7.62 -44.74
C ALA A 336 -0.10 6.29 -45.18
N PRO A 337 0.31 5.68 -46.32
CA PRO A 337 -0.12 4.33 -46.66
C PRO A 337 0.38 3.36 -45.58
N ALA A 338 -0.47 2.42 -45.19
CA ALA A 338 -0.11 1.36 -44.26
C ALA A 338 1.17 0.66 -44.75
N ASP A 339 2.21 0.68 -43.91
CA ASP A 339 3.47 -0.01 -44.15
C ASP A 339 3.25 -1.52 -44.02
N PRO A 340 3.39 -2.31 -45.10
CA PRO A 340 3.15 -3.76 -45.11
C PRO A 340 4.22 -4.56 -44.36
N SER A 341 5.19 -3.90 -43.70
CA SER A 341 6.30 -4.54 -42.98
C SER A 341 6.12 -4.67 -41.47
N LYS A 342 5.02 -4.18 -40.88
CA LYS A 342 4.68 -4.54 -39.49
C LYS A 342 4.08 -5.94 -39.48
N PRO A 343 4.59 -6.88 -38.68
CA PRO A 343 3.89 -8.12 -38.46
C PRO A 343 2.53 -7.75 -37.85
N GLU A 344 1.45 -7.96 -38.59
CA GLU A 344 0.12 -8.10 -37.99
C GLU A 344 0.29 -9.20 -36.93
N LEU A 345 0.33 -8.79 -35.66
CA LEU A 345 0.14 -9.73 -34.56
C LEU A 345 -1.19 -10.41 -34.85
N GLU A 346 -1.17 -11.69 -35.24
CA GLU A 346 -2.39 -12.48 -35.46
C GLU A 346 -3.34 -12.20 -34.30
N HIS A 347 -4.38 -11.42 -34.59
CA HIS A 347 -5.24 -10.90 -33.54
C HIS A 347 -6.09 -12.06 -33.03
N PRO A 348 -6.02 -12.42 -31.73
CA PRO A 348 -6.86 -13.47 -31.19
C PRO A 348 -8.31 -13.11 -31.46
N GLU A 349 -9.09 -14.06 -32.01
CA GLU A 349 -10.54 -13.90 -32.16
C GLU A 349 -11.12 -13.53 -30.79
N LEU A 350 -11.82 -12.40 -30.73
CA LEU A 350 -12.44 -11.93 -29.49
C LEU A 350 -13.56 -12.89 -29.09
N SER A 351 -13.64 -13.20 -27.80
CA SER A 351 -14.78 -13.96 -27.25
C SER A 351 -16.09 -13.18 -27.40
N ALA A 352 -17.22 -13.82 -27.10
CA ALA A 352 -18.51 -13.17 -27.22
C ALA A 352 -18.64 -12.04 -26.16
N PHE A 353 -18.19 -12.27 -24.92
CA PHE A 353 -18.16 -11.23 -23.89
C PHE A 353 -17.16 -10.12 -24.21
N GLU A 354 -15.97 -10.46 -24.71
CA GLU A 354 -14.94 -9.49 -25.08
C GLU A 354 -15.44 -8.53 -26.16
N SER A 355 -16.02 -9.08 -27.23
CA SER A 355 -16.62 -8.31 -28.33
C SER A 355 -17.78 -7.44 -27.85
N TYR A 356 -18.65 -8.00 -27.00
CA TYR A 356 -19.83 -7.31 -26.51
C TYR A 356 -19.48 -6.04 -25.73
N PHE A 357 -18.56 -6.12 -24.76
CA PHE A 357 -18.23 -4.94 -23.95
C PHE A 357 -17.31 -3.95 -24.66
N LEU A 358 -16.35 -4.43 -25.46
CA LEU A 358 -15.40 -3.55 -26.16
C LEU A 358 -16.09 -2.59 -27.12
N TYR A 359 -17.10 -3.06 -27.86
CA TYR A 359 -17.79 -2.28 -28.90
C TYR A 359 -19.17 -1.78 -28.48
N ARG A 360 -19.54 -1.90 -27.20
CA ARG A 360 -20.80 -1.33 -26.69
C ARG A 360 -20.75 0.19 -26.66
N HIS A 361 -21.72 0.81 -27.33
CA HIS A 361 -21.94 2.26 -27.28
C HIS A 361 -22.86 2.65 -26.13
N ARG A 362 -22.60 3.81 -25.51
CA ARG A 362 -23.51 4.40 -24.53
C ARG A 362 -24.75 4.93 -25.27
N PRO A 363 -25.98 4.62 -24.84
CA PRO A 363 -27.16 5.27 -25.40
C PRO A 363 -27.07 6.79 -25.14
N ALA A 364 -27.35 7.61 -26.16
CA ALA A 364 -27.34 9.06 -26.02
C ALA A 364 -28.40 9.47 -24.98
N THR A 365 -27.97 10.07 -23.87
CA THR A 365 -28.88 10.67 -22.89
C THR A 365 -29.60 11.84 -23.54
N SER A 366 -30.84 11.63 -23.98
CA SER A 366 -31.71 12.69 -24.47
C SER A 366 -32.28 13.47 -23.27
N THR A 367 -31.47 14.35 -22.69
CA THR A 367 -31.92 15.38 -21.74
C THR A 367 -31.78 16.73 -22.41
N SER A 368 -32.85 17.16 -23.08
CA SER A 368 -33.07 18.56 -23.44
C SER A 368 -33.28 19.35 -22.15
N ILE A 369 -32.21 19.85 -21.55
CA ILE A 369 -32.29 20.87 -20.50
C ILE A 369 -31.33 22.01 -20.89
N SER A 370 -31.93 23.13 -21.24
CA SER A 370 -31.25 24.40 -21.43
C SER A 370 -30.77 24.90 -20.06
N SER A 371 -29.47 24.85 -19.78
CA SER A 371 -28.87 25.59 -18.68
C SER A 371 -27.40 25.91 -18.94
N SER A 372 -27.10 27.20 -18.87
CA SER A 372 -25.76 27.78 -18.86
C SER A 372 -24.93 27.22 -17.69
N PRO A 373 -23.64 26.89 -17.88
CA PRO A 373 -22.78 26.50 -16.78
C PRO A 373 -22.35 27.72 -15.95
N GLN A 374 -22.71 27.75 -14.67
CA GLN A 374 -22.04 28.57 -13.65
C GLN A 374 -21.00 27.70 -12.94
N PRO A 375 -19.76 28.18 -12.73
CA PRO A 375 -18.75 27.44 -11.98
C PRO A 375 -19.02 27.48 -10.46
N PRO A 376 -18.73 26.41 -9.70
CA PRO A 376 -18.90 26.40 -8.26
C PRO A 376 -17.85 27.27 -7.56
N SER A 377 -18.35 28.10 -6.65
CA SER A 377 -17.63 29.03 -5.81
C SER A 377 -16.89 28.33 -4.66
N SER A 378 -15.60 28.66 -4.50
CA SER A 378 -14.75 28.24 -3.37
C SER A 378 -15.06 29.04 -2.08
N PRO A 379 -14.95 28.46 -0.87
CA PRO A 379 -15.00 29.23 0.37
C PRO A 379 -13.70 30.00 0.62
N LEU A 380 -13.86 31.29 0.89
CA LEU A 380 -12.86 32.33 1.13
C LEU A 380 -11.88 32.00 2.28
N LYS A 381 -10.57 32.07 1.98
CA LYS A 381 -9.51 32.37 2.97
C LYS A 381 -9.55 33.87 3.29
N ARG A 382 -9.53 34.23 4.59
CA ARG A 382 -9.22 35.60 5.04
C ARG A 382 -7.71 35.83 5.03
N LYS A 383 -7.39 37.00 4.51
CA LYS A 383 -6.09 37.64 4.28
C LYS A 383 -5.49 38.20 5.58
N HIS A 384 -4.18 38.07 5.77
CA HIS A 384 -3.36 39.17 6.27
C HIS A 384 -1.97 39.11 5.64
N GLU A 385 -1.50 40.29 5.28
CA GLU A 385 -0.46 40.66 4.33
C GLU A 385 0.44 41.65 5.08
N VAL A 386 1.77 41.54 4.97
CA VAL A 386 2.73 42.68 4.96
C VAL A 386 4.05 42.19 4.31
N PRO A 387 4.75 43.04 3.52
CA PRO A 387 5.77 42.66 2.54
C PRO A 387 7.22 42.88 3.02
N ASN A 388 8.20 42.24 2.38
CA ASN A 388 9.63 42.48 2.60
C ASN A 388 10.30 43.03 1.31
N PRO A 389 11.13 44.08 1.36
CA PRO A 389 11.69 44.76 0.19
C PRO A 389 13.10 44.28 -0.22
N GLU A 390 13.43 44.58 -1.49
CA GLU A 390 14.73 44.91 -2.14
C GLU A 390 15.97 44.03 -1.83
N SER A 391 16.56 43.30 -2.79
CA SER A 391 17.40 43.67 -3.96
C SER A 391 18.86 44.03 -3.65
N ASP A 392 19.71 43.48 -4.52
CA ASP A 392 21.10 43.79 -4.87
C ASP A 392 22.25 43.30 -3.97
N LEU A 393 23.06 42.40 -4.55
CA LEU A 393 24.47 42.66 -4.83
C LEU A 393 24.97 41.75 -5.97
N THR A 394 25.52 42.38 -7.00
CA THR A 394 26.22 41.79 -8.14
C THR A 394 27.70 41.62 -7.83
N THR A 395 28.33 40.53 -8.29
CA THR A 395 29.76 40.55 -8.72
C THR A 395 30.09 39.37 -9.63
N ASN A 396 30.97 39.63 -10.60
CA ASN A 396 31.24 38.84 -11.80
C ASN A 396 32.49 37.92 -11.72
N LEU A 397 32.47 36.91 -12.62
CA LEU A 397 33.55 36.36 -13.49
C LEU A 397 34.60 35.33 -13.00
N SER A 398 34.60 34.22 -13.76
CA SER A 398 35.69 33.32 -14.22
C SER A 398 36.30 32.29 -13.26
N THR A 399 36.24 30.99 -13.64
CA THR A 399 37.36 30.16 -14.20
C THR A 399 36.92 28.68 -14.33
N ASP A 400 37.14 28.07 -15.51
CA ASP A 400 37.01 26.63 -15.87
C ASP A 400 38.40 25.95 -15.72
N PRO A 401 38.67 24.61 -15.71
CA PRO A 401 37.80 23.47 -16.07
C PRO A 401 37.93 22.14 -15.27
N SER A 402 37.12 21.17 -15.70
CA SER A 402 37.31 19.69 -15.71
C SER A 402 36.94 18.83 -14.48
N GLN A 403 35.78 18.15 -14.57
CA GLN A 403 35.70 16.69 -14.39
C GLN A 403 34.38 16.12 -14.97
N ASP A 404 34.57 15.13 -15.85
CA ASP A 404 33.56 14.38 -16.60
C ASP A 404 32.80 13.41 -15.69
N GLN A 405 31.49 13.60 -15.50
CA GLN A 405 30.55 12.54 -15.13
C GLN A 405 29.18 12.83 -15.75
N LEU A 406 28.86 12.09 -16.81
CA LEU A 406 27.53 12.03 -17.42
C LEU A 406 26.49 11.53 -16.40
N HIS A 407 25.81 12.45 -15.72
CA HIS A 407 24.53 12.20 -15.05
C HIS A 407 23.40 12.65 -15.98
N ASN A 408 22.69 11.68 -16.57
CA ASN A 408 21.40 11.97 -17.19
C ASN A 408 20.43 12.49 -16.12
N PRO A 409 19.80 13.67 -16.30
CA PRO A 409 18.77 14.13 -15.38
C PRO A 409 17.51 13.26 -15.49
N PRO A 410 16.74 13.08 -14.39
CA PRO A 410 15.43 12.45 -14.49
C PRO A 410 14.52 13.28 -15.38
N LEU A 411 13.75 12.60 -16.25
CA LEU A 411 12.74 13.22 -17.09
C LEU A 411 11.79 14.10 -16.26
N PRO A 412 11.44 15.31 -16.72
CA PRO A 412 10.55 16.19 -15.99
C PRO A 412 9.16 15.57 -15.86
N ALA A 413 8.57 15.67 -14.66
CA ALA A 413 7.17 15.34 -14.44
C ALA A 413 6.28 16.18 -15.38
N PRO A 414 5.22 15.60 -15.97
CA PRO A 414 4.33 16.36 -16.84
C PRO A 414 3.61 17.47 -16.07
N PRO A 415 3.34 18.62 -16.69
CA PRO A 415 2.69 19.75 -16.03
C PRO A 415 1.22 19.41 -15.69
N PRO A 416 0.64 20.05 -14.66
CA PRO A 416 -0.78 19.92 -14.37
C PRO A 416 -1.63 20.42 -15.55
N SER A 417 -2.65 19.65 -15.90
CA SER A 417 -3.58 19.88 -17.01
C SER A 417 -4.04 21.34 -17.07
N THR A 418 -3.61 22.05 -18.12
CA THR A 418 -4.09 23.40 -18.43
C THR A 418 -5.28 23.26 -19.38
N VAL A 419 -6.47 23.64 -18.91
CA VAL A 419 -7.70 23.62 -19.70
C VAL A 419 -7.61 24.70 -20.79
N ILE A 420 -7.65 24.29 -22.06
CA ILE A 420 -7.80 25.19 -23.20
C ILE A 420 -9.29 25.48 -23.38
N LEU A 421 -9.65 26.77 -23.35
CA LEU A 421 -10.98 27.25 -23.72
C LEU A 421 -11.08 27.28 -25.26
N ALA A 422 -12.01 26.51 -25.83
CA ALA A 422 -12.42 26.65 -27.22
C ALA A 422 -13.87 27.18 -27.28
N ASP A 423 -14.04 28.17 -28.15
CA ASP A 423 -15.25 28.99 -28.31
C ASP A 423 -16.37 28.23 -29.06
N SER A 424 -17.62 28.52 -28.70
CA SER A 424 -18.81 27.80 -29.19
C SER A 424 -19.39 28.42 -30.46
N SER A 425 -19.64 27.62 -31.50
CA SER A 425 -20.90 27.66 -32.28
C SER A 425 -20.88 26.69 -33.47
N THR A 426 -21.56 25.55 -33.36
CA THR A 426 -22.41 24.96 -34.43
C THR A 426 -23.19 23.79 -33.86
N SER A 427 -24.51 23.78 -34.09
CA SER A 427 -25.41 22.67 -33.78
C SER A 427 -25.09 21.50 -34.71
N ALA A 428 -24.36 20.51 -34.20
CA ALA A 428 -24.21 19.20 -34.81
C ALA A 428 -24.62 18.16 -33.76
N THR A 429 -25.43 17.18 -34.17
CA THR A 429 -25.81 16.03 -33.34
C THR A 429 -24.54 15.39 -32.79
N THR A 430 -24.28 15.57 -31.49
CA THR A 430 -23.07 15.07 -30.84
C THR A 430 -23.12 13.54 -30.86
N PRO A 431 -22.09 12.84 -31.40
CA PRO A 431 -21.98 11.40 -31.21
C PRO A 431 -21.89 11.10 -29.71
N ALA A 432 -22.53 10.02 -29.26
CA ALA A 432 -22.50 9.61 -27.86
C ALA A 432 -21.04 9.51 -27.38
N VAL A 433 -20.74 10.14 -26.24
CA VAL A 433 -19.39 10.16 -25.67
C VAL A 433 -18.91 8.71 -25.47
N PRO A 434 -17.71 8.33 -25.96
CA PRO A 434 -17.22 6.97 -25.80
C PRO A 434 -17.00 6.64 -24.32
N ARG A 435 -17.32 5.39 -23.94
CA ARG A 435 -17.22 4.92 -22.54
C ARG A 435 -15.78 4.84 -22.09
N ILE A 436 -14.89 4.37 -22.96
CA ILE A 436 -13.45 4.40 -22.75
C ILE A 436 -12.95 5.76 -23.20
N ARG A 437 -12.25 6.49 -22.33
CA ARG A 437 -11.70 7.81 -22.69
C ARG A 437 -10.47 7.64 -23.59
N THR A 438 -10.42 8.41 -24.69
CA THR A 438 -9.19 8.57 -25.48
C THR A 438 -8.16 9.42 -24.72
N ARG A 439 -6.92 9.48 -25.22
CA ARG A 439 -5.88 10.30 -24.59
C ARG A 439 -6.20 11.80 -24.61
N SER A 440 -6.83 12.30 -25.68
CA SER A 440 -7.32 13.68 -25.80
C SER A 440 -8.37 14.00 -24.73
N GLN A 441 -9.15 13.01 -24.32
CA GLN A 441 -10.15 13.08 -23.23
C GLN A 441 -9.55 12.81 -21.84
N GLY A 442 -8.22 12.71 -21.71
CA GLY A 442 -7.54 12.44 -20.43
C GLY A 442 -7.41 10.96 -20.06
N GLY A 443 -7.76 10.04 -20.96
CA GLY A 443 -7.56 8.61 -20.76
C GLY A 443 -6.07 8.22 -20.75
N TYR A 444 -5.61 7.56 -19.69
CA TYR A 444 -4.24 7.06 -19.57
C TYR A 444 -4.18 5.70 -18.86
N LEU A 445 -3.65 4.66 -19.53
CA LEU A 445 -3.66 3.26 -19.06
C LEU A 445 -5.02 2.85 -18.42
N CYS A 446 -5.03 2.19 -17.28
CA CYS A 446 -6.23 1.90 -16.52
C CYS A 446 -6.37 2.82 -15.30
N THR A 447 -5.90 4.07 -15.42
CA THR A 447 -5.99 5.07 -14.35
C THR A 447 -7.44 5.34 -13.99
N ASP A 448 -7.72 5.45 -12.68
CA ASP A 448 -9.04 5.67 -12.08
C ASP A 448 -10.06 4.53 -12.29
N LEU A 449 -9.65 3.41 -12.91
CA LEU A 449 -10.50 2.24 -13.13
C LEU A 449 -10.41 1.22 -12.01
N ASP A 450 -11.50 0.49 -11.80
CA ASP A 450 -11.58 -0.67 -10.91
C ASP A 450 -11.54 -1.97 -11.71
N VAL A 451 -10.91 -3.01 -11.15
CA VAL A 451 -10.90 -4.34 -11.75
C VAL A 451 -11.46 -5.40 -10.81
N TYR A 452 -12.39 -6.18 -11.33
CA TYR A 452 -13.03 -7.31 -10.66
C TYR A 452 -12.54 -8.60 -11.28
N LEU A 453 -12.01 -9.50 -10.46
CA LEU A 453 -11.40 -10.75 -10.89
C LEU A 453 -12.13 -11.92 -10.25
N SER A 454 -12.27 -13.04 -10.99
CA SER A 454 -12.83 -14.26 -10.41
C SER A 454 -11.88 -14.94 -9.41
N HIS A 455 -10.57 -14.69 -9.55
CA HIS A 455 -9.49 -15.22 -8.71
C HIS A 455 -8.44 -14.13 -8.46
N GLU A 456 -7.66 -14.31 -7.39
CA GLU A 456 -6.51 -13.47 -7.11
C GLU A 456 -5.48 -13.55 -8.26
N PRO A 457 -4.98 -12.42 -8.78
CA PRO A 457 -4.02 -12.43 -9.87
C PRO A 457 -2.65 -12.93 -9.39
N CYS A 458 -1.96 -13.71 -10.21
CA CYS A 458 -0.59 -14.12 -9.94
C CYS A 458 0.36 -12.92 -9.80
N LEU A 459 1.59 -13.18 -9.36
CA LEU A 459 2.62 -12.15 -9.17
C LEU A 459 2.82 -11.26 -10.42
N CYS A 460 2.89 -11.86 -11.61
CA CYS A 460 3.09 -11.11 -12.85
C CYS A 460 1.88 -10.23 -13.20
N CYS A 461 0.67 -10.77 -13.09
CA CYS A 461 -0.56 -10.02 -13.34
C CYS A 461 -0.76 -8.90 -12.31
N SER A 462 -0.42 -9.14 -11.05
CA SER A 462 -0.42 -8.13 -9.99
C SER A 462 0.53 -6.98 -10.30
N MET A 463 1.74 -7.26 -10.79
CA MET A 463 2.64 -6.20 -11.24
C MET A 463 2.13 -5.49 -12.49
N GLY A 464 1.58 -6.22 -13.47
CA GLY A 464 0.96 -5.66 -14.67
C GLY A 464 -0.21 -4.71 -14.35
N MET A 465 -1.00 -5.04 -13.34
CA MET A 465 -2.06 -4.20 -12.80
C MET A 465 -1.51 -2.87 -12.25
N LEU A 466 -0.47 -2.92 -11.41
CA LEU A 466 0.15 -1.71 -10.86
C LEU A 466 0.77 -0.84 -11.96
N LEU A 467 1.43 -1.45 -12.95
CA LEU A 467 1.96 -0.75 -14.11
C LEU A 467 0.85 -0.13 -14.97
N SER A 468 -0.34 -0.75 -15.00
CA SER A 468 -1.54 -0.24 -15.65
C SER A 468 -2.28 0.82 -14.84
N ARG A 469 -1.83 1.11 -13.61
CA ARG A 469 -2.34 2.19 -12.74
C ARG A 469 -3.80 2.07 -12.30
N PHE A 470 -4.31 0.85 -12.11
CA PHE A 470 -5.65 0.66 -11.54
C PHE A 470 -5.81 1.38 -10.20
N ARG A 471 -7.02 1.91 -9.97
CA ARG A 471 -7.45 2.51 -8.70
C ARG A 471 -7.66 1.44 -7.64
N SER A 472 -8.39 0.39 -7.99
CA SER A 472 -8.68 -0.72 -7.07
C SER A 472 -8.79 -2.06 -7.77
N VAL A 473 -8.66 -3.12 -6.97
CA VAL A 473 -8.79 -4.52 -7.38
C VAL A 473 -9.66 -5.27 -6.39
N ILE A 474 -10.61 -6.04 -6.91
CA ILE A 474 -11.62 -6.76 -6.14
C ILE A 474 -11.65 -8.21 -6.61
N PHE A 475 -11.59 -9.17 -5.68
CA PHE A 475 -11.79 -10.59 -5.98
C PHE A 475 -12.46 -11.31 -4.80
N PRO A 476 -13.10 -12.48 -5.00
CA PRO A 476 -13.71 -13.22 -3.90
C PRO A 476 -12.64 -13.76 -2.96
N ARG A 477 -12.88 -13.77 -1.63
CA ARG A 477 -11.93 -14.34 -0.65
C ARG A 477 -11.61 -15.81 -0.95
N ARG A 478 -12.62 -16.59 -1.35
CA ARG A 478 -12.44 -17.97 -1.82
C ARG A 478 -11.64 -18.11 -3.12
N GLY A 479 -11.43 -17.00 -3.82
CA GLY A 479 -10.60 -16.91 -5.03
C GLY A 479 -9.13 -16.60 -4.75
N ARG A 480 -8.69 -16.51 -3.48
CA ARG A 480 -7.27 -16.41 -3.11
C ARG A 480 -6.48 -17.58 -3.67
N LEU A 481 -5.26 -17.32 -4.14
CA LEU A 481 -4.41 -18.35 -4.74
C LEU A 481 -3.09 -18.52 -4.01
N GLU A 482 -2.52 -19.72 -4.11
CA GLU A 482 -1.18 -19.98 -3.62
C GLU A 482 -0.07 -19.24 -4.38
N SER A 483 -0.34 -18.86 -5.62
CA SER A 483 0.57 -18.05 -6.42
C SER A 483 0.18 -16.57 -6.50
N GLY A 484 -0.86 -16.18 -5.75
CA GLY A 484 -1.41 -14.83 -5.73
C GLY A 484 -0.41 -13.77 -5.30
N GLY A 485 -0.48 -12.59 -5.92
CA GLY A 485 0.43 -11.48 -5.65
C GLY A 485 -0.12 -10.39 -4.74
N LEU A 486 -1.40 -10.44 -4.34
CA LEU A 486 -2.08 -9.32 -3.68
C LEU A 486 -2.37 -9.56 -2.20
N SER A 487 -2.81 -10.75 -1.81
CA SER A 487 -3.12 -11.05 -0.42
C SER A 487 -1.85 -11.04 0.42
N SER A 488 -1.97 -10.54 1.66
CA SER A 488 -0.88 -10.42 2.63
C SER A 488 -0.94 -11.48 3.75
N GLU A 489 -1.85 -12.43 3.60
CA GLU A 489 -2.24 -13.43 4.59
C GLU A 489 -2.70 -14.73 3.91
N PRO A 490 -2.66 -15.87 4.63
CA PRO A 490 -2.98 -17.18 4.07
C PRO A 490 -4.36 -17.34 3.47
N VAL A 491 -4.44 -18.31 2.56
CA VAL A 491 -5.70 -18.78 1.96
C VAL A 491 -6.59 -19.30 3.09
N VAL A 492 -7.83 -18.83 3.14
CA VAL A 492 -8.86 -19.34 4.05
C VAL A 492 -9.54 -20.49 3.29
N GLY A 493 -9.24 -21.74 3.64
CA GLY A 493 -9.79 -22.94 2.97
C GLY A 493 -11.04 -23.47 3.69
N PRO A 494 -12.05 -24.01 2.98
CA PRO A 494 -13.27 -24.55 3.58
C PRO A 494 -12.97 -25.71 4.54
N VAL A 495 -13.71 -25.77 5.64
CA VAL A 495 -13.64 -26.87 6.61
C VAL A 495 -14.07 -28.16 5.93
N ALA A 496 -13.16 -29.12 5.79
CA ALA A 496 -13.56 -30.49 5.52
C ALA A 496 -14.29 -31.02 6.76
N ASP A 497 -15.60 -31.26 6.63
CA ASP A 497 -16.31 -32.15 7.53
C ASP A 497 -15.72 -33.54 7.36
N GLU A 498 -14.99 -34.06 8.35
CA GLU A 498 -15.01 -35.51 8.59
C GLU A 498 -14.62 -35.90 10.02
N ILE A 499 -15.48 -36.78 10.51
CA ILE A 499 -15.44 -37.55 11.73
C ILE A 499 -14.32 -38.61 11.60
N ASP A 500 -13.70 -38.95 12.74
CA ASP A 500 -12.86 -40.14 13.00
C ASP A 500 -11.45 -40.20 12.39
N GLN A 501 -10.40 -39.89 13.16
CA GLN A 501 -9.73 -40.85 14.08
C GLN A 501 -8.42 -40.26 14.65
N ALA A 502 -8.25 -40.50 15.94
CA ALA A 502 -7.09 -40.10 16.73
C ALA A 502 -5.78 -40.71 16.20
N VAL A 503 -4.80 -39.85 15.92
CA VAL A 503 -3.38 -40.21 16.02
C VAL A 503 -2.67 -39.05 16.70
N GLU A 504 -2.37 -39.24 17.98
CA GLU A 504 -1.38 -38.44 18.70
C GLU A 504 -0.02 -38.60 18.00
N ALA A 505 0.50 -37.52 17.43
CA ALA A 505 1.86 -37.44 16.93
C ALA A 505 2.51 -36.16 17.46
N ASP A 506 3.13 -36.34 18.62
CA ASP A 506 4.40 -35.80 19.08
C ASP A 506 4.81 -34.38 18.63
N ALA A 507 4.78 -33.47 19.60
CA ALA A 507 5.35 -32.14 19.53
C ALA A 507 6.88 -32.20 19.62
N SER A 508 7.57 -32.54 18.52
CA SER A 508 8.95 -32.10 18.31
C SER A 508 9.40 -32.26 16.85
N ALA A 509 10.02 -31.18 16.35
CA ALA A 509 10.74 -31.05 15.07
C ALA A 509 9.92 -30.87 13.77
N VAL A 510 9.69 -29.62 13.39
CA VAL A 510 9.89 -29.19 11.99
C VAL A 510 10.61 -27.83 11.99
N ASP A 511 11.93 -27.91 11.92
CA ASP A 511 12.82 -26.85 11.47
C ASP A 511 12.60 -26.67 9.95
N GLY A 512 12.34 -25.44 9.49
CA GLY A 512 12.42 -25.08 8.06
C GLY A 512 11.21 -25.31 7.14
N GLN A 513 9.97 -25.05 7.56
CA GLN A 513 8.93 -24.73 6.56
C GLN A 513 9.18 -23.30 6.08
N ASP A 514 9.57 -23.15 4.80
CA ASP A 514 9.60 -21.87 4.09
C ASP A 514 8.26 -21.15 4.33
N GLU A 515 8.22 -20.20 5.26
CA GLU A 515 7.04 -19.36 5.50
C GLU A 515 6.72 -18.67 4.19
N ARG A 516 5.67 -19.12 3.49
CA ARG A 516 5.23 -18.54 2.22
C ARG A 516 5.15 -17.02 2.39
N GLY A 517 5.96 -16.33 1.59
CA GLY A 517 5.99 -14.88 1.54
C GLY A 517 4.74 -14.39 0.81
N TYR A 518 3.73 -13.93 1.56
CA TYR A 518 2.68 -13.12 0.97
C TYR A 518 3.27 -11.80 0.50
N TYR A 519 3.01 -11.42 -0.75
CA TYR A 519 3.68 -10.27 -1.36
C TYR A 519 3.03 -8.95 -1.00
N GLY A 520 1.69 -8.90 -0.89
CA GLY A 520 0.94 -7.67 -0.61
C GLY A 520 1.22 -6.57 -1.62
N LEU A 521 1.34 -6.90 -2.91
CA LEU A 521 1.79 -5.94 -3.93
C LEU A 521 0.86 -4.74 -4.08
N HIS A 522 -0.43 -4.87 -3.71
CA HIS A 522 -1.39 -3.76 -3.77
C HIS A 522 -0.91 -2.53 -3.00
N TRP A 523 -0.15 -2.71 -1.91
CA TRP A 523 0.29 -1.61 -1.06
C TRP A 523 1.72 -1.79 -0.50
N ARG A 524 2.73 -1.57 -1.34
CA ARG A 524 4.16 -1.62 -0.95
C ARG A 524 4.80 -0.24 -0.92
N LYS A 525 5.71 -0.02 0.03
CA LYS A 525 6.52 1.22 0.10
C LYS A 525 7.60 1.26 -0.99
N GLU A 526 8.04 0.09 -1.44
CA GLU A 526 9.09 -0.08 -2.44
C GLU A 526 8.59 0.14 -3.88
N LEU A 527 7.26 0.17 -4.07
CA LEU A 527 6.63 0.35 -5.37
C LEU A 527 6.13 1.79 -5.54
N ASN A 528 6.32 2.33 -6.74
CA ASN A 528 5.94 3.71 -7.10
C ASN A 528 4.43 3.89 -7.30
N TRP A 529 3.68 2.80 -7.44
CA TRP A 529 2.22 2.83 -7.59
C TRP A 529 1.59 1.81 -6.64
N ARG A 530 0.35 2.11 -6.21
CA ARG A 530 -0.43 1.29 -5.30
C ARG A 530 -1.87 1.26 -5.78
N ALA A 531 -2.52 0.11 -5.58
CA ALA A 531 -3.93 -0.07 -5.84
C ALA A 531 -4.65 -0.41 -4.53
N LEU A 532 -5.88 0.07 -4.36
CA LEU A 532 -6.69 -0.34 -3.22
C LEU A 532 -7.13 -1.79 -3.44
N GLY A 533 -6.77 -2.69 -2.52
CA GLY A 533 -7.14 -4.10 -2.59
C GLY A 533 -8.38 -4.39 -1.76
N PHE A 534 -9.35 -5.08 -2.34
CA PHE A 534 -10.55 -5.53 -1.65
C PHE A 534 -10.84 -7.00 -1.94
N GLU A 535 -11.44 -7.65 -0.96
CA GLU A 535 -12.00 -8.98 -1.07
C GLU A 535 -13.50 -8.96 -0.88
N PHE A 536 -14.17 -9.79 -1.66
CA PHE A 536 -15.60 -10.05 -1.51
C PHE A 536 -15.81 -11.35 -0.72
N VAL A 537 -16.55 -11.27 0.37
CA VAL A 537 -16.91 -12.42 1.20
C VAL A 537 -18.38 -12.71 0.94
N GLU A 538 -18.68 -13.87 0.36
CA GLU A 538 -20.06 -14.28 0.10
C GLU A 538 -20.78 -14.67 1.39
N ASP A 539 -22.09 -14.43 1.45
CA ASP A 539 -22.92 -14.88 2.55
C ASP A 539 -22.81 -16.41 2.71
N GLY A 540 -22.40 -16.87 3.89
CA GLY A 540 -22.11 -18.29 4.18
C GLY A 540 -20.61 -18.64 4.24
N ASP A 541 -19.71 -17.73 3.85
CA ASP A 541 -18.25 -17.91 3.97
C ASP A 541 -17.68 -17.37 5.31
N GLU A 542 -18.53 -16.94 6.25
CA GLU A 542 -18.12 -16.29 7.52
C GLU A 542 -17.53 -17.26 8.57
N ASP A 543 -17.84 -18.57 8.47
CA ASP A 543 -17.49 -19.59 9.47
C ASP A 543 -16.16 -20.36 9.20
N VAL A 544 -15.28 -19.82 8.35
CA VAL A 544 -14.13 -20.57 7.83
C VAL A 544 -12.82 -20.23 8.58
N GLU A 545 -12.35 -21.16 9.42
CA GLU A 545 -11.04 -21.08 10.10
C GLU A 545 -9.85 -21.43 9.17
N VAL A 546 -8.71 -20.80 9.43
CA VAL A 546 -7.47 -20.89 8.64
C VAL A 546 -6.83 -22.28 8.77
N LYS A 547 -6.85 -23.09 7.72
CA LYS A 547 -5.96 -24.26 7.57
C LYS A 547 -5.17 -24.16 6.26
N SER A 548 -3.85 -24.32 6.37
CA SER A 548 -2.95 -24.54 5.23
C SER A 548 -3.04 -26.00 4.79
N GLU A 549 -3.81 -26.29 3.74
CA GLU A 549 -3.78 -27.61 3.11
C GLU A 549 -2.59 -27.70 2.15
N ALA A 550 -1.57 -28.45 2.55
CA ALA A 550 -0.48 -28.84 1.66
C ALA A 550 -0.99 -29.90 0.68
N GLY A 551 -1.02 -29.60 -0.63
CA GLY A 551 -1.19 -30.63 -1.65
C GLY A 551 -1.96 -30.26 -2.92
N MET A 552 -2.56 -29.07 -3.04
CA MET A 552 -3.13 -28.65 -4.33
C MET A 552 -2.03 -28.15 -5.27
N PRO A 553 -2.07 -28.49 -6.57
CA PRO A 553 -1.13 -27.95 -7.54
C PRO A 553 -1.14 -26.42 -7.54
N VAL A 554 0.03 -25.80 -7.42
CA VAL A 554 0.20 -24.34 -7.44
C VAL A 554 -0.15 -23.85 -8.85
N PHE A 555 -1.28 -23.13 -8.97
CA PHE A 555 -1.74 -22.59 -10.25
C PHE A 555 -1.51 -21.08 -10.31
N HIS A 556 -1.06 -20.59 -11.48
CA HIS A 556 -0.97 -19.17 -11.80
C HIS A 556 -2.26 -18.71 -12.50
N ALA A 557 -3.00 -17.76 -11.91
CA ALA A 557 -4.15 -17.10 -12.54
C ALA A 557 -3.83 -15.69 -13.03
#